data_AF-A0A1V5PNU6-F1
#
_entry.id   AF-A0A1V5PNU6-F1
#
_cell.length_a   1.000
_cell.length_b   1.000
_cell.length_c   1.000
_cell.angle_alpha   90.00
_cell.angle_beta   90.00
_cell.angle_gamma   90.00
#
_symmetry.space_group_name_H-M   'P 1'
#
loop_
_entity.id
_entity.type
_entity.pdbx_description
1 polymer ?
#
loop_
_entity_poly.entity_id
_entity_poly.type
_entity_poly.pdbx_seq_one_letter_code
_entity_poly.pdbx_strand_id
1 'polypeptide(L)'
;MPQRGPLQWIDGEGWLILSGGGDWRKGETDAIDAHILSIANLDRPMVVLLSEDDQESGHSILEHYAALGGPGGEILTLGGAQRQALNKPRFLSLIAEAGILYLGGAEPWILARSLQNTLALAQILKGYGTLQGLLIVGADGGAAALGAWIAKPGPEIVAAPGLGLVRTAIIAPHFANTREDSTLRSQLQLHPSFVGLGIPCGAALALGPQGQVETWGQGEITAVIHEGADD
;
A
#
# COMPACT_ATOMS: atom_id res chain seq x y z
N MET A 1 5.77 -3.46 18.30
CA MET A 1 4.67 -2.96 17.45
C MET A 1 4.55 -1.46 17.64
N PRO A 2 4.84 -0.68 16.59
CA PRO A 2 4.78 0.77 16.63
C PRO A 2 3.34 1.28 16.71
N GLN A 3 3.16 2.37 17.46
CA GLN A 3 1.89 3.04 17.63
C GLN A 3 2.11 4.55 17.74
N ARG A 4 1.25 5.34 17.07
CA ARG A 4 1.19 6.79 17.25
C ARG A 4 -0.27 7.24 17.23
N GLY A 5 -0.76 7.73 18.37
CA GLY A 5 -2.18 8.01 18.55
C GLY A 5 -3.03 6.76 18.30
N PRO A 6 -4.08 6.83 17.47
CA PRO A 6 -4.94 5.70 17.14
C PRO A 6 -4.35 4.76 16.07
N LEU A 7 -3.24 5.13 15.42
CA LEU A 7 -2.62 4.33 14.38
C LEU A 7 -1.67 3.29 14.96
N GLN A 8 -1.88 2.03 14.58
CA GLN A 8 -1.03 0.89 14.88
C GLN A 8 -0.72 0.15 13.58
N TRP A 9 0.55 -0.20 13.38
CA TRP A 9 1.00 -1.00 12.23
C TRP A 9 1.91 -2.14 12.68
N ILE A 10 2.24 -3.01 11.74
CA ILE A 10 3.12 -4.15 11.99
C ILE A 10 4.51 -3.70 12.47
N ASP A 11 5.12 -4.52 13.32
CA ASP A 11 6.51 -4.32 13.76
C ASP A 11 7.47 -4.69 12.63
N GLY A 12 8.55 -3.94 12.49
CA GLY A 12 9.61 -4.23 11.53
C GLY A 12 10.61 -3.10 11.41
N GLU A 13 11.59 -3.30 10.53
CA GLU A 13 12.71 -2.37 10.30
C GLU A 13 12.56 -1.62 8.95
N GLY A 14 11.56 -2.01 8.14
CA GLY A 14 11.22 -1.36 6.88
C GLY A 14 10.24 -0.20 7.03
N TRP A 15 9.99 0.50 5.93
CA TRP A 15 9.00 1.56 5.83
C TRP A 15 7.72 1.07 5.15
N LEU A 16 6.58 1.53 5.64
CA LEU A 16 5.28 1.32 5.02
C LEU A 16 4.76 2.66 4.50
N ILE A 17 4.64 2.78 3.18
CA ILE A 17 4.28 4.02 2.49
C ILE A 17 2.90 3.84 1.88
N LEU A 18 1.95 4.68 2.30
CA LEU A 18 0.56 4.68 1.84
C LEU A 18 0.37 5.90 0.93
N SER A 19 0.50 5.72 -0.38
CA SER A 19 0.32 6.78 -1.37
C SER A 19 -1.13 6.87 -1.82
N GLY A 20 -1.66 8.10 -1.87
CA GLY A 20 -2.99 8.37 -2.38
C GLY A 20 -3.11 8.25 -3.90
N GLY A 21 -2.01 7.94 -4.59
CA GLY A 21 -1.95 7.84 -6.04
C GLY A 21 -1.52 9.15 -6.70
N GLY A 22 -1.71 9.23 -8.00
CA GLY A 22 -1.38 10.40 -8.80
C GLY A 22 -0.78 10.02 -10.14
N ASP A 23 -0.78 10.96 -11.07
CA ASP A 23 -0.20 10.80 -12.40
C ASP A 23 1.29 11.18 -12.37
N TRP A 24 2.16 10.18 -12.21
CA TRP A 24 3.61 10.37 -12.23
C TRP A 24 4.11 11.01 -13.55
N ARG A 25 3.38 10.85 -14.66
CA ARG A 25 3.73 11.50 -15.94
C ARG A 25 3.59 13.03 -15.89
N LYS A 26 2.81 13.52 -14.93
CA LYS A 26 2.64 14.96 -14.65
C LYS A 26 3.50 15.42 -13.48
N GLY A 27 4.30 14.54 -12.89
CA GLY A 27 5.15 14.81 -11.74
C GLY A 27 4.39 14.88 -10.40
N GLU A 28 3.14 14.40 -10.34
CA GLU A 28 2.33 14.46 -9.11
C GLU A 28 2.93 13.64 -7.97
N THR A 29 3.67 12.57 -8.29
CA THR A 29 4.27 11.65 -7.31
C THR A 29 5.78 11.87 -7.12
N ASP A 30 6.42 12.78 -7.86
CA ASP A 30 7.88 12.94 -7.90
C ASP A 30 8.51 13.10 -6.51
N ALA A 31 7.87 13.90 -5.65
CA ALA A 31 8.36 14.12 -4.28
C ALA A 31 8.29 12.85 -3.42
N ILE A 32 7.28 12.01 -3.63
CA ILE A 32 7.12 10.73 -2.92
C ILE A 32 8.14 9.73 -3.45
N ASP A 33 8.23 9.59 -4.78
CA ASP A 33 9.12 8.63 -5.45
C ASP A 33 10.60 8.95 -5.15
N ALA A 34 10.99 10.22 -5.20
CA ALA A 34 12.33 10.66 -4.83
C ALA A 34 12.64 10.36 -3.35
N HIS A 35 11.66 10.52 -2.46
CA HIS A 35 11.87 10.21 -1.04
C HIS A 35 12.03 8.70 -0.84
N ILE A 36 11.19 7.86 -1.48
CA ILE A 36 11.32 6.40 -1.46
C ILE A 36 12.73 5.99 -1.89
N LEU A 37 13.23 6.53 -3.01
CA LEU A 37 14.57 6.22 -3.52
C LEU A 37 15.70 6.70 -2.60
N SER A 38 15.51 7.80 -1.87
CA SER A 38 16.52 8.32 -0.95
C SER A 38 16.77 7.45 0.29
N ILE A 39 15.78 6.62 0.67
CA ILE A 39 15.86 5.75 1.84
C ILE A 39 15.92 4.26 1.48
N ALA A 40 15.61 3.90 0.24
CA ALA A 40 15.67 2.53 -0.22
C ALA A 40 17.10 2.02 -0.40
N ASN A 41 17.30 0.73 -0.18
CA ASN A 41 18.54 0.07 -0.56
C ASN A 41 18.51 -0.22 -2.07
N LEU A 42 19.13 0.66 -2.87
CA LEU A 42 19.11 0.60 -4.34
C LEU A 42 20.02 -0.50 -4.93
N ASP A 43 20.83 -1.19 -4.11
CA ASP A 43 21.55 -2.40 -4.55
C ASP A 43 20.62 -3.62 -4.67
N ARG A 44 19.37 -3.49 -4.23
CA ARG A 44 18.35 -4.53 -4.22
C ARG A 44 17.26 -4.23 -5.26
N PRO A 45 16.71 -5.24 -5.93
CA PRO A 45 15.71 -5.02 -6.97
C PRO A 45 14.41 -4.46 -6.43
N MET A 46 13.66 -3.79 -7.31
CA MET A 46 12.27 -3.44 -7.09
C MET A 46 11.35 -4.56 -7.56
N VAL A 47 10.25 -4.80 -6.85
CA VAL A 47 9.19 -5.70 -7.28
C VAL A 47 7.90 -4.92 -7.40
N VAL A 48 7.31 -4.92 -8.59
CA VAL A 48 6.02 -4.30 -8.86
C VAL A 48 4.95 -5.37 -8.91
N LEU A 49 3.94 -5.26 -8.04
CA LEU A 49 2.80 -6.16 -7.98
C LEU A 49 1.52 -5.39 -8.23
N LEU A 50 0.83 -5.69 -9.32
CA LEU A 50 -0.41 -5.01 -9.72
C LEU A 50 -1.64 -5.91 -9.58
N SER A 51 -2.76 -5.33 -9.15
CA SER A 51 -4.05 -6.05 -9.09
C SER A 51 -4.54 -6.50 -10.46
N GLU A 52 -4.45 -5.64 -11.46
CA GLU A 52 -4.92 -5.84 -12.83
C GLU A 52 -3.89 -6.61 -13.64
N ASP A 53 -4.34 -7.21 -14.75
CA ASP A 53 -3.44 -7.80 -15.75
C ASP A 53 -2.93 -6.72 -16.71
N ASP A 54 -2.13 -5.79 -16.18
CA ASP A 54 -1.58 -4.67 -16.92
C ASP A 54 -0.04 -4.62 -16.78
N GLN A 55 0.62 -5.42 -17.62
CA GLN A 55 2.07 -5.48 -17.68
C GLN A 55 2.70 -4.19 -18.21
N GLU A 56 1.99 -3.43 -19.06
CA GLU A 56 2.48 -2.19 -19.64
C GLU A 56 2.57 -1.09 -18.59
N SER A 57 1.55 -0.95 -17.75
CA SER A 57 1.60 -0.05 -16.60
C SER A 57 2.70 -0.44 -15.62
N GLY A 58 2.88 -1.75 -15.37
CA GLY A 58 3.98 -2.25 -14.53
C GLY A 58 5.36 -1.89 -15.09
N HIS A 59 5.54 -2.01 -16.41
CA HIS A 59 6.79 -1.62 -17.07
C HIS A 59 7.02 -0.12 -16.97
N SER A 60 5.99 0.68 -17.20
CA SER A 60 6.07 2.13 -17.10
C SER A 60 6.47 2.59 -15.69
N ILE A 61 5.97 1.92 -14.64
CA ILE A 61 6.36 2.20 -13.24
C ILE A 61 7.84 1.88 -13.03
N LEU A 62 8.33 0.72 -13.48
CA LEU A 62 9.75 0.37 -13.36
C LEU A 62 10.64 1.33 -14.15
N GLU A 63 10.25 1.70 -15.38
CA GLU A 63 10.97 2.66 -16.21
C GLU A 63 11.05 4.04 -15.54
N HIS A 64 9.95 4.50 -14.93
CA HIS A 64 9.92 5.75 -14.16
C HIS A 64 10.90 5.71 -12.98
N TYR A 65 10.84 4.67 -12.15
CA TYR A 65 11.76 4.51 -11.02
C TYR A 65 13.22 4.41 -11.49
N ALA A 66 13.48 3.68 -12.58
CA ALA A 66 14.82 3.59 -13.17
C ALA A 66 15.31 4.95 -13.71
N ALA A 67 14.45 5.74 -14.33
CA ALA A 67 14.77 7.09 -14.81
C ALA A 67 15.13 8.05 -13.68
N LEU A 68 14.56 7.84 -12.49
CA LEU A 68 14.90 8.58 -11.26
C LEU A 68 16.17 8.04 -10.55
N GLY A 69 16.85 7.03 -11.12
CA GLY A 69 18.05 6.42 -10.55
C GLY A 69 17.78 5.25 -9.61
N GLY A 70 16.56 4.72 -9.59
CA GLY A 70 16.17 3.53 -8.85
C GLY A 70 16.68 2.22 -9.46
N PRO A 71 16.50 1.09 -8.75
CA PRO A 71 16.98 -0.20 -9.19
C PRO A 71 16.13 -0.75 -10.34
N GLY A 72 16.72 -1.67 -11.11
CA GLY A 72 15.93 -2.56 -11.96
C GLY A 72 15.01 -3.46 -11.12
N GLY A 73 14.07 -4.13 -11.79
CA GLY A 73 13.06 -4.90 -11.08
C GLY A 73 12.31 -5.90 -11.93
N GLU A 74 11.34 -6.53 -11.29
CA GLU A 74 10.46 -7.54 -11.90
C GLU A 74 9.00 -7.19 -11.62
N ILE A 75 8.13 -7.51 -12.58
CA ILE A 75 6.70 -7.19 -12.54
C ILE A 75 5.91 -8.49 -12.39
N LEU A 76 4.89 -8.45 -11.54
CA LEU A 76 3.87 -9.49 -11.46
C LEU A 76 2.49 -8.85 -11.48
N THR A 77 1.59 -9.41 -12.29
CA THR A 77 0.18 -9.02 -12.34
C THR A 77 -0.68 -10.11 -11.73
N LEU A 78 -1.80 -9.73 -11.09
CA LEU A 78 -2.67 -10.68 -10.38
C LEU A 78 -4.00 -10.98 -11.10
N GLY A 79 -4.27 -10.30 -12.22
CA GLY A 79 -5.38 -10.65 -13.09
C GLY A 79 -5.20 -12.03 -13.73
N GLY A 80 -6.31 -12.77 -13.91
CA GLY A 80 -6.30 -13.99 -14.74
C GLY A 80 -5.70 -15.27 -14.14
N ALA A 81 -5.78 -15.49 -12.81
CA ALA A 81 -5.40 -16.73 -12.11
C ALA A 81 -3.90 -16.96 -11.83
N GLN A 82 -3.15 -15.91 -11.45
CA GLN A 82 -1.72 -16.01 -11.11
C GLN A 82 -1.40 -16.22 -9.62
N ARG A 83 -2.40 -16.46 -8.75
CA ARG A 83 -2.16 -16.72 -7.30
C ARG A 83 -1.17 -17.88 -7.05
N GLN A 84 -1.09 -18.86 -7.94
CA GLN A 84 -0.10 -19.94 -7.83
C GLN A 84 1.33 -19.44 -8.00
N ALA A 85 1.56 -18.40 -8.80
CA ALA A 85 2.87 -17.80 -8.99
C ALA A 85 3.44 -17.22 -7.69
N LEU A 86 2.57 -16.72 -6.81
CA LEU A 86 2.94 -16.19 -5.49
C LEU A 86 3.52 -17.25 -4.53
N ASN A 87 3.34 -18.55 -4.83
CA ASN A 87 3.92 -19.63 -4.03
C ASN A 87 5.10 -20.31 -4.75
N LYS A 88 5.49 -19.84 -5.95
CA LYS A 88 6.62 -20.41 -6.67
C LYS A 88 7.94 -19.95 -6.04
N PRO A 89 8.95 -20.84 -5.91
CA PRO A 89 10.25 -20.49 -5.34
C PRO A 89 10.89 -19.25 -5.96
N ARG A 90 10.79 -19.09 -7.29
CA ARG A 90 11.33 -17.91 -8.00
C ARG A 90 10.78 -16.59 -7.44
N PHE A 91 9.47 -16.50 -7.22
CA PHE A 91 8.86 -15.28 -6.69
C PHE A 91 9.20 -15.06 -5.22
N LEU A 92 9.29 -16.13 -4.43
CA LEU A 92 9.70 -16.02 -3.04
C LEU A 92 11.16 -15.54 -2.89
N SER A 93 12.07 -16.01 -3.75
CA SER A 93 13.45 -15.50 -3.83
C SER A 93 13.48 -14.03 -4.22
N LEU A 94 12.68 -13.64 -5.22
CA LEU A 94 12.58 -12.24 -5.65
C LEU A 94 12.17 -11.32 -4.49
N ILE A 95 11.10 -11.67 -3.75
CA ILE A 95 10.66 -10.88 -2.58
C ILE A 95 11.72 -10.89 -1.46
N ALA A 96 12.45 -11.99 -1.28
CA ALA A 96 13.52 -12.05 -0.29
C ALA A 96 14.66 -11.09 -0.60
N GLU A 97 14.94 -10.87 -1.88
CA GLU A 97 16.01 -9.99 -2.36
C GLU A 97 15.57 -8.55 -2.56
N ALA A 98 14.27 -8.28 -2.67
CA ALA A 98 13.71 -6.96 -2.96
C ALA A 98 14.05 -5.89 -1.91
N GLY A 99 14.42 -4.70 -2.38
CA GLY A 99 14.57 -3.48 -1.56
C GLY A 99 13.28 -2.67 -1.51
N ILE A 100 12.50 -2.71 -2.59
CA ILE A 100 11.22 -2.02 -2.73
C ILE A 100 10.18 -3.02 -3.22
N LEU A 101 9.04 -3.10 -2.53
CA LEU A 101 7.83 -3.76 -3.00
C LEU A 101 6.79 -2.69 -3.26
N TYR A 102 6.46 -2.49 -4.54
CA TYR A 102 5.39 -1.60 -4.98
C TYR A 102 4.12 -2.41 -5.23
N LEU A 103 3.06 -2.10 -4.48
CA LEU A 103 1.71 -2.62 -4.63
C LEU A 103 0.87 -1.54 -5.28
N GLY A 104 0.35 -1.80 -6.47
CA GLY A 104 -0.45 -0.83 -7.21
C GLY A 104 -1.68 -1.43 -7.87
N GLY A 105 -2.41 -0.57 -8.57
CA GLY A 105 -3.64 -0.92 -9.26
C GLY A 105 -4.89 -0.43 -8.54
N ALA A 106 -6.04 -0.49 -9.23
CA ALA A 106 -7.29 0.10 -8.78
C ALA A 106 -8.08 -0.82 -7.83
N GLU A 107 -7.83 -2.13 -7.85
CA GLU A 107 -8.66 -3.13 -7.17
C GLU A 107 -8.01 -3.71 -5.90
N PRO A 108 -8.14 -3.07 -4.72
CA PRO A 108 -7.53 -3.52 -3.46
C PRO A 108 -7.88 -4.97 -3.10
N TRP A 109 -9.12 -5.38 -3.42
CA TRP A 109 -9.62 -6.72 -3.15
C TRP A 109 -8.82 -7.81 -3.89
N ILE A 110 -8.30 -7.52 -5.09
CA ILE A 110 -7.51 -8.49 -5.84
C ILE A 110 -6.15 -8.69 -5.17
N LEU A 111 -5.50 -7.64 -4.69
CA LEU A 111 -4.24 -7.74 -3.94
C LEU A 111 -4.45 -8.50 -2.63
N ALA A 112 -5.41 -8.07 -1.81
CA ALA A 112 -5.70 -8.67 -0.52
C ALA A 112 -6.03 -10.16 -0.65
N ARG A 113 -7.02 -10.51 -1.50
CA ARG A 113 -7.43 -11.91 -1.68
C ARG A 113 -6.29 -12.77 -2.21
N SER A 114 -5.40 -12.22 -3.05
CA SER A 114 -4.35 -12.98 -3.75
C SER A 114 -3.12 -13.21 -2.87
N LEU A 115 -2.79 -12.29 -1.96
CA LEU A 115 -1.64 -12.42 -1.06
C LEU A 115 -2.01 -13.10 0.27
N GLN A 116 -3.23 -12.92 0.78
CA GLN A 116 -3.66 -13.58 2.02
C GLN A 116 -3.46 -15.09 1.95
N ASN A 117 -2.98 -15.70 3.03
CA ASN A 117 -2.73 -17.15 3.14
C ASN A 117 -1.77 -17.69 2.05
N THR A 118 -0.76 -16.91 1.65
CA THR A 118 0.31 -17.35 0.73
C THR A 118 1.69 -17.25 1.39
N LEU A 119 2.65 -18.02 0.87
CA LEU A 119 4.06 -17.91 1.27
C LEU A 119 4.65 -16.56 0.89
N ALA A 120 4.15 -15.92 -0.18
CA ALA A 120 4.56 -14.57 -0.57
C ALA A 120 4.30 -13.57 0.56
N LEU A 121 3.10 -13.53 1.12
CA LEU A 121 2.79 -12.60 2.22
C LEU A 121 3.70 -12.85 3.44
N ALA A 122 3.92 -14.11 3.81
CA ALA A 122 4.85 -14.45 4.89
C ALA A 122 6.28 -13.95 4.59
N GLN A 123 6.73 -14.05 3.35
CA GLN A 123 8.05 -13.58 2.91
C GLN A 123 8.14 -12.04 2.87
N ILE A 124 7.07 -11.36 2.46
CA ILE A 124 6.97 -9.88 2.50
C ILE A 124 7.11 -9.40 3.96
N LEU A 125 6.34 -9.99 4.88
CA LEU A 125 6.39 -9.64 6.31
C LEU A 125 7.78 -9.94 6.91
N LYS A 126 8.40 -11.05 6.51
CA LYS A 126 9.77 -11.37 6.92
C LYS A 126 10.76 -10.32 6.42
N GLY A 127 10.70 -9.94 5.14
CA GLY A 127 11.56 -8.92 4.52
C GLY A 127 11.42 -7.56 5.21
N TYR A 128 10.18 -7.16 5.51
CA TYR A 128 9.86 -5.95 6.27
C TYR A 128 10.48 -5.94 7.68
N GLY A 129 10.54 -7.10 8.35
CA GLY A 129 11.12 -7.25 9.68
C GLY A 129 12.64 -7.41 9.74
N THR A 130 13.36 -7.47 8.61
CA THR A 130 14.83 -7.63 8.61
C THR A 130 15.56 -6.29 8.70
N LEU A 131 16.79 -6.27 9.24
CA LEU A 131 17.63 -5.06 9.29
C LEU A 131 17.92 -4.42 7.92
N GLN A 132 17.79 -5.17 6.83
CA GLN A 132 17.90 -4.62 5.48
C GLN A 132 16.62 -3.92 4.98
N GLY A 133 15.53 -4.00 5.75
CA GLY A 133 14.27 -3.27 5.63
C GLY A 133 13.66 -3.27 4.22
N LEU A 134 12.66 -4.13 3.97
CA LEU A 134 11.84 -3.97 2.76
C LEU A 134 10.97 -2.72 2.86
N LEU A 135 11.03 -1.82 1.87
CA LEU A 135 10.07 -0.75 1.73
C LEU A 135 8.82 -1.29 1.04
N ILE A 136 7.67 -1.18 1.71
CA ILE A 136 6.38 -1.55 1.15
C ILE A 136 5.65 -0.28 0.77
N VAL A 137 5.51 -0.04 -0.53
CA VAL A 137 4.80 1.10 -1.10
C VAL A 137 3.46 0.60 -1.60
N GLY A 138 2.36 1.11 -1.06
CA GLY A 138 1.04 0.93 -1.64
C GLY A 138 0.61 2.22 -2.33
N ALA A 139 0.22 2.13 -3.59
CA ALA A 139 -0.34 3.24 -4.36
C ALA A 139 -1.75 2.89 -4.83
N ASP A 140 -2.64 3.88 -4.85
CA ASP A 140 -4.03 3.71 -5.26
C ASP A 140 -4.72 2.60 -4.44
N GLY A 141 -5.35 1.61 -5.10
CA GLY A 141 -5.90 0.43 -4.47
C GLY A 141 -4.87 -0.40 -3.70
N GLY A 142 -3.58 -0.31 -4.03
CA GLY A 142 -2.50 -0.90 -3.24
C GLY A 142 -2.39 -0.30 -1.83
N ALA A 143 -2.57 1.02 -1.69
CA ALA A 143 -2.61 1.68 -0.38
C ALA A 143 -3.83 1.20 0.42
N ALA A 144 -4.99 1.14 -0.21
CA ALA A 144 -6.21 0.60 0.41
C ALA A 144 -6.00 -0.85 0.91
N ALA A 145 -5.36 -1.71 0.11
CA ALA A 145 -5.10 -3.10 0.45
C ALA A 145 -4.23 -3.28 1.70
N LEU A 146 -3.37 -2.32 2.05
CA LEU A 146 -2.51 -2.38 3.24
C LEU A 146 -3.25 -2.18 4.56
N GLY A 147 -4.47 -1.64 4.49
CA GLY A 147 -5.33 -1.38 5.65
C GLY A 147 -5.93 -2.65 6.24
N ALA A 148 -6.68 -2.48 7.33
CA ALA A 148 -7.34 -3.58 8.03
C ALA A 148 -8.56 -4.10 7.26
N TRP A 149 -9.34 -3.19 6.68
CA TRP A 149 -10.54 -3.49 5.90
C TRP A 149 -10.52 -2.74 4.58
N ILE A 150 -11.11 -3.38 3.58
CA ILE A 150 -11.28 -2.86 2.23
C ILE A 150 -12.73 -3.05 1.78
N ALA A 151 -13.17 -2.17 0.91
CA ALA A 151 -14.44 -2.34 0.23
C ALA A 151 -14.30 -3.32 -0.93
N LYS A 152 -15.20 -4.30 -1.00
CA LYS A 152 -15.34 -5.19 -2.15
C LYS A 152 -16.42 -4.63 -3.09
N PRO A 153 -16.17 -4.59 -4.41
CA PRO A 153 -17.18 -4.18 -5.38
C PRO A 153 -18.37 -5.14 -5.37
N GLY A 154 -19.59 -4.58 -5.40
CA GLY A 154 -20.86 -5.30 -5.35
C GLY A 154 -22.06 -4.34 -5.36
N PRO A 155 -23.30 -4.86 -5.47
CA PRO A 155 -24.51 -4.03 -5.41
C PRO A 155 -24.67 -3.31 -4.06
N GLU A 156 -24.07 -3.87 -3.01
CA GLU A 156 -23.87 -3.23 -1.71
C GLU A 156 -22.37 -3.22 -1.39
N ILE A 157 -21.92 -2.21 -0.65
CA ILE A 157 -20.54 -2.13 -0.18
C ILE A 157 -20.33 -3.19 0.90
N VAL A 158 -19.59 -4.25 0.56
CA VAL A 158 -19.26 -5.33 1.50
C VAL A 158 -17.84 -5.10 2.03
N ALA A 159 -17.69 -5.05 3.35
CA ALA A 159 -16.38 -5.05 3.98
C ALA A 159 -15.69 -6.41 3.83
N ALA A 160 -14.43 -6.38 3.45
CA ALA A 160 -13.57 -7.55 3.37
C ALA A 160 -12.23 -7.27 4.07
N PRO A 161 -11.56 -8.28 4.64
CA PRO A 161 -10.26 -8.07 5.26
C PRO A 161 -9.22 -7.60 4.23
N GLY A 162 -8.49 -6.55 4.57
CA GLY A 162 -7.28 -6.13 3.85
C GLY A 162 -6.08 -7.00 4.22
N LEU A 163 -4.87 -6.54 3.92
CA LEU A 163 -3.63 -7.21 4.33
C LEU A 163 -3.29 -6.97 5.80
N GLY A 164 -3.86 -5.91 6.40
CA GLY A 164 -3.72 -5.62 7.84
C GLY A 164 -2.32 -5.22 8.26
N LEU A 165 -1.55 -4.60 7.37
CA LEU A 165 -0.25 -4.04 7.71
C LEU A 165 -0.43 -2.78 8.57
N VAL A 166 -1.44 -1.96 8.27
CA VAL A 166 -1.98 -0.96 9.19
C VAL A 166 -3.23 -1.54 9.84
N ARG A 167 -3.14 -1.84 11.13
CA ARG A 167 -4.11 -2.71 11.83
C ARG A 167 -5.35 -1.99 12.32
N THR A 168 -5.26 -0.67 12.51
CA THR A 168 -6.35 0.14 13.06
C THR A 168 -6.93 1.14 12.07
N ALA A 169 -6.54 1.03 10.78
CA ALA A 169 -6.97 1.98 9.76
C ALA A 169 -7.64 1.33 8.55
N ILE A 170 -8.63 2.05 8.02
CA ILE A 170 -9.18 1.87 6.67
C ILE A 170 -8.59 2.98 5.80
N ILE A 171 -7.94 2.62 4.70
CA ILE A 171 -7.20 3.58 3.88
C ILE A 171 -8.02 3.90 2.63
N ALA A 172 -8.24 5.19 2.39
CA ALA A 172 -8.94 5.74 1.24
C ALA A 172 -7.95 6.54 0.37
N PRO A 173 -7.43 5.95 -0.73
CA PRO A 173 -6.64 6.67 -1.72
C PRO A 173 -7.53 7.62 -2.55
N HIS A 174 -6.92 8.48 -3.37
CA HIS A 174 -7.63 9.48 -4.18
C HIS A 174 -8.60 10.38 -3.40
N PHE A 175 -8.30 10.60 -2.11
CA PHE A 175 -9.24 11.23 -1.20
C PHE A 175 -9.36 12.73 -1.48
N ALA A 176 -10.59 13.19 -1.74
CA ALA A 176 -10.89 14.62 -1.86
C ALA A 176 -11.45 15.18 -0.54
N ASN A 177 -12.50 14.56 -0.02
CA ASN A 177 -13.12 14.91 1.27
C ASN A 177 -14.06 13.80 1.76
N THR A 178 -14.36 13.81 3.05
CA THR A 178 -15.21 12.80 3.71
C THR A 178 -16.64 12.78 3.19
N ARG A 179 -17.17 13.90 2.68
CA ARG A 179 -18.56 13.97 2.21
C ARG A 179 -18.75 13.22 0.89
N GLU A 180 -17.73 13.23 0.04
CA GLU A 180 -17.76 12.61 -1.28
C GLU A 180 -17.33 11.14 -1.25
N ASP A 181 -16.55 10.73 -0.26
CA ASP A 181 -16.14 9.33 -0.09
C ASP A 181 -17.22 8.50 0.65
N SER A 182 -18.22 8.03 -0.10
CA SER A 182 -19.25 7.11 0.41
C SER A 182 -18.66 5.78 0.89
N THR A 183 -17.62 5.29 0.23
CA THR A 183 -16.98 4.00 0.55
C THR A 183 -16.34 4.04 1.92
N LEU A 184 -15.52 5.05 2.21
CA LEU A 184 -14.87 5.21 3.51
C LEU A 184 -15.90 5.33 4.63
N ARG A 185 -16.95 6.14 4.43
CA ARG A 185 -18.01 6.30 5.44
C ARG A 185 -18.75 4.99 5.71
N SER A 186 -19.13 4.24 4.66
CA SER A 186 -19.79 2.95 4.82
C SER A 186 -18.90 1.95 5.55
N GLN A 187 -17.60 1.91 5.26
CA GLN A 187 -16.65 1.06 5.98
C GLN A 187 -16.53 1.45 7.46
N LEU A 188 -16.47 2.75 7.78
CA LEU A 188 -16.42 3.22 9.17
C LEU A 188 -17.72 2.97 9.95
N GLN A 189 -18.88 2.95 9.29
CA GLN A 189 -20.13 2.53 9.94
C GLN A 189 -20.11 1.04 10.31
N LEU A 190 -19.51 0.20 9.46
CA LEU A 190 -19.34 -1.24 9.74
C LEU A 190 -18.24 -1.50 10.77
N HIS A 191 -17.27 -0.59 10.89
CA HIS A 191 -16.08 -0.72 11.73
C HIS A 191 -15.79 0.57 12.53
N PRO A 192 -16.67 0.94 13.49
CA PRO A 192 -16.60 2.24 14.17
C PRO A 192 -15.36 2.42 15.06
N SER A 193 -14.71 1.33 15.47
CA SER A 193 -13.46 1.38 16.25
C SER A 193 -12.21 1.69 15.41
N PHE A 194 -12.34 1.81 14.08
CA PHE A 194 -11.22 2.06 13.17
C PHE A 194 -11.14 3.53 12.77
N VAL A 195 -9.94 3.98 12.39
CA VAL A 195 -9.73 5.30 11.80
C VAL A 195 -9.74 5.20 10.29
N GLY A 196 -10.47 6.09 9.62
CA GLY A 196 -10.38 6.29 8.19
C GLY A 196 -9.20 7.21 7.88
N LEU A 197 -8.31 6.79 6.98
CA LEU A 197 -7.21 7.61 6.49
C LEU A 197 -7.48 8.00 5.05
N GLY A 198 -7.93 9.23 4.84
CA GLY A 198 -8.07 9.84 3.53
C GLY A 198 -6.74 10.40 3.04
N ILE A 199 -6.22 9.85 1.95
CA ILE A 199 -4.93 10.23 1.36
C ILE A 199 -5.18 10.77 -0.06
N PRO A 200 -4.97 12.09 -0.32
CA PRO A 200 -5.16 12.68 -1.63
C PRO A 200 -4.07 12.25 -2.62
N CYS A 201 -4.33 12.40 -3.92
CA CYS A 201 -3.30 12.23 -4.95
C CYS A 201 -2.11 13.17 -4.69
N GLY A 202 -0.90 12.68 -4.93
CA GLY A 202 0.34 13.42 -4.72
C GLY A 202 0.80 13.50 -3.26
N ALA A 203 0.06 12.91 -2.31
CA ALA A 203 0.47 12.78 -0.92
C ALA A 203 0.65 11.30 -0.51
N ALA A 204 1.51 11.07 0.48
CA ALA A 204 1.67 9.76 1.11
C ALA A 204 1.83 9.85 2.63
N LEU A 205 1.26 8.89 3.35
CA LEU A 205 1.57 8.64 4.75
C LEU A 205 2.70 7.60 4.83
N ALA A 206 3.86 7.99 5.35
CA ALA A 206 4.98 7.08 5.57
C ALA A 206 5.10 6.71 7.04
N LEU A 207 5.13 5.40 7.31
CA LEU A 207 5.19 4.81 8.64
C LEU A 207 6.53 4.09 8.81
N GLY A 208 7.35 4.62 9.72
CA GLY A 208 8.72 4.17 9.91
C GLY A 208 8.88 3.14 11.04
N PRO A 209 10.04 2.46 11.08
CA PRO A 209 10.31 1.37 12.02
C PRO A 209 10.43 1.82 13.49
N GLN A 210 10.78 3.08 13.74
CA GLN A 210 10.92 3.66 15.09
C GLN A 210 9.64 4.39 15.53
N GLY A 211 8.50 4.06 14.95
CA GLY A 211 7.22 4.73 15.24
C GLY A 211 7.07 6.10 14.55
N GLN A 212 7.90 6.40 13.54
CA GLN A 212 7.74 7.61 12.76
C GLN A 212 6.43 7.60 11.98
N VAL A 213 5.83 8.77 11.87
CA VAL A 213 4.67 9.03 11.01
C VAL A 213 4.97 10.32 10.30
N GLU A 214 5.11 10.25 8.99
CA GLU A 214 5.52 11.36 8.14
C GLU A 214 4.53 11.53 6.99
N THR A 215 4.34 12.78 6.58
CA THR A 215 3.59 13.12 5.38
C THR A 215 4.57 13.52 4.30
N TRP A 216 4.52 12.83 3.17
CA TRP A 216 5.37 13.11 2.01
C TRP A 216 4.51 13.60 0.84
N GLY A 217 5.12 14.40 -0.04
CA GLY A 217 4.45 14.95 -1.21
C GLY A 217 3.59 16.18 -0.91
N GLN A 218 2.60 16.43 -1.76
CA GLN A 218 1.71 17.58 -1.74
C GLN A 218 0.30 17.15 -1.34
N GLY A 219 -0.22 17.68 -0.24
CA GLY A 219 -1.59 17.42 0.21
C GLY A 219 -1.67 17.15 1.71
N GLU A 220 -2.90 17.24 2.23
CA GLU A 220 -3.19 17.00 3.64
C GLU A 220 -3.86 15.65 3.83
N ILE A 221 -3.30 14.84 4.73
CA ILE A 221 -3.87 13.53 5.07
C ILE A 221 -4.94 13.74 6.13
N THR A 222 -6.15 13.26 5.84
CA THR A 222 -7.31 13.45 6.70
C THR A 222 -7.58 12.20 7.50
N ALA A 223 -7.57 12.32 8.84
CA ALA A 223 -8.09 11.28 9.73
C ALA A 223 -9.60 11.48 9.91
N VAL A 224 -10.38 10.44 9.60
CA VAL A 224 -11.83 10.40 9.75
C VAL A 224 -12.16 9.40 10.84
N ILE A 225 -12.93 9.82 11.84
CA ILE A 225 -13.42 8.94 12.91
C ILE A 225 -14.94 8.81 12.80
N HIS A 226 -15.46 7.66 13.21
CA HIS A 226 -16.89 7.53 13.43
C HIS A 226 -17.22 8.19 14.77
N GLU A 227 -17.92 9.32 14.75
CA GLU A 227 -18.58 9.83 15.95
C GLU A 227 -19.74 8.89 16.28
N GLY A 228 -19.58 8.09 17.33
CA GLY A 228 -20.73 7.42 17.93
C GLY A 228 -21.70 8.48 18.45
N ALA A 229 -23.00 8.23 18.34
CA ALA A 229 -23.95 8.98 19.16
C ALA A 229 -23.56 8.74 20.62
N ASP A 230 -23.13 9.78 21.32
CA ASP A 230 -23.01 9.75 22.77
C ASP A 230 -24.39 9.36 23.33
N ASP A 231 -24.49 8.18 23.95
CA ASP A 231 -25.65 7.73 24.73
C ASP A 231 -25.73 8.50 26.07
#